data_AF-A0A430HSU4-F1
#
_entry.id   AF-A0A430HSU4-F1
#
_cell.length_a   1.000
_cell.length_b   1.000
_cell.length_c   1.000
_cell.angle_alpha   90.00
_cell.angle_beta   90.00
_cell.angle_gamma   90.00
#
_symmetry.space_group_name_H-M   'P 1'
#
loop_
_entity.id
_entity.type
_entity.pdbx_description
1 polymer ?
#
loop_
_entity_poly.entity_id
_entity_poly.type
_entity_poly.pdbx_seq_one_letter_code
_entity_poly.pdbx_strand_id
1 'polypeptide(L)'
;MEVPCMPHETKGGSPAAWTGIDPRVHRYEFRIWLFGKMSGCYDCNCSKHANIGKNMLTPTKIFLHYLGKLHTLLKQVEQFEGDILQNRLHPEMFPLLQQAKTAIGFTLRTTCPLAGREIVSFSDDDYTLESVFAELASTIDYLSAIPDGDFRHIDELKIQTAAGFADLNLSGWDYYLMYSMPNFFFHYCMVYAIARQAGVPIGKADFDGFHKYPLGFFFTDECDPVDAENNAVAAGPA
;
A
#
# COMPACT_ATOMS: atom_id res chain seq x y z
N MET A 1 38.50 -32.41 -39.67
CA MET A 1 38.93 -31.10 -39.17
C MET A 1 38.64 -31.09 -37.69
N GLU A 2 39.61 -31.55 -36.91
CA GLU A 2 39.61 -31.54 -35.45
C GLU A 2 40.73 -30.59 -35.05
N VAL A 3 40.44 -29.66 -34.12
CA VAL A 3 41.43 -28.72 -33.60
C VAL A 3 41.67 -29.08 -32.12
N PRO A 4 42.92 -29.13 -31.63
CA PRO A 4 43.27 -29.77 -30.37
C PRO A 4 43.34 -28.78 -29.19
N CYS A 5 43.15 -29.30 -27.97
CA CYS A 5 43.48 -28.64 -26.71
C CYS A 5 45.00 -28.56 -26.47
N MET A 6 45.47 -27.50 -25.78
CA MET A 6 46.61 -27.36 -24.83
C MET A 6 46.93 -25.86 -24.62
N PRO A 7 47.68 -25.41 -23.58
CA PRO A 7 47.64 -25.71 -22.15
C PRO A 7 47.61 -24.42 -21.25
N HIS A 8 47.53 -24.63 -19.93
CA HIS A 8 47.64 -23.61 -18.87
C HIS A 8 49.03 -22.94 -18.77
N GLU A 9 49.06 -21.62 -18.54
CA GLU A 9 50.13 -20.97 -17.76
C GLU A 9 49.55 -19.95 -16.77
N THR A 10 49.84 -20.17 -15.50
CA THR A 10 49.57 -19.28 -14.37
C THR A 10 50.70 -18.27 -14.21
N LYS A 11 50.39 -16.97 -14.15
CA LYS A 11 51.29 -15.97 -13.57
C LYS A 11 50.59 -15.27 -12.40
N GLY A 12 51.12 -15.54 -11.20
CA GLY A 12 50.65 -14.96 -9.96
C GLY A 12 51.00 -13.48 -9.85
N GLY A 13 49.99 -12.67 -9.55
CA GLY A 13 50.12 -11.37 -8.91
C GLY A 13 49.37 -11.43 -7.58
N SER A 14 50.07 -11.16 -6.49
CA SER A 14 49.53 -11.13 -5.13
C SER A 14 48.41 -10.08 -5.00
N PRO A 15 47.24 -10.38 -4.37
CA PRO A 15 46.25 -9.36 -4.07
C PRO A 15 46.68 -8.55 -2.84
N ALA A 16 46.77 -7.23 -3.02
CA ALA A 16 46.95 -6.28 -1.92
C ALA A 16 45.77 -6.41 -0.93
N ALA A 17 46.13 -6.53 0.35
CA ALA A 17 45.21 -6.62 1.46
C ALA A 17 44.44 -5.30 1.65
N TRP A 18 43.12 -5.33 1.50
CA TRP A 18 42.20 -4.31 1.99
C TRP A 18 41.82 -4.66 3.43
N THR A 19 42.67 -4.29 4.38
CA THR A 19 42.31 -4.28 5.80
C THR A 19 41.76 -2.91 6.17
N GLY A 20 40.45 -2.80 6.35
CA GLY A 20 39.79 -1.57 6.80
C GLY A 20 38.28 -1.70 6.84
N ILE A 21 37.75 -2.65 7.61
CA ILE A 21 36.33 -2.72 7.95
C ILE A 21 36.17 -2.14 9.37
N ASP A 22 35.44 -1.03 9.48
CA ASP A 22 34.98 -0.42 10.74
C ASP A 22 34.06 -1.41 11.50
N PRO A 23 34.36 -1.79 12.75
CA PRO A 23 33.61 -2.80 13.49
C PRO A 23 32.31 -2.29 14.14
N ARG A 24 31.69 -1.20 13.69
CA ARG A 24 30.44 -0.66 14.29
C ARG A 24 29.17 -0.79 13.44
N VAL A 25 29.04 -1.86 12.66
CA VAL A 25 27.75 -2.22 12.06
C VAL A 25 26.98 -3.12 13.02
N HIS A 26 26.09 -2.50 13.80
CA HIS A 26 25.17 -3.19 14.70
C HIS A 26 24.25 -4.14 13.93
N ARG A 27 24.36 -5.41 14.28
CA ARG A 27 23.53 -6.52 13.85
C ARG A 27 22.16 -6.39 14.54
N TYR A 28 21.09 -6.17 13.78
CA TYR A 28 19.72 -6.28 14.27
C TYR A 28 19.38 -7.77 14.45
N GLU A 29 19.55 -8.28 15.67
CA GLU A 29 19.10 -9.61 16.08
C GLU A 29 17.60 -9.56 16.43
N PHE A 30 16.78 -10.25 15.62
CA PHE A 30 15.39 -10.57 15.94
C PHE A 30 15.36 -11.60 17.08
N ARG A 31 15.06 -11.17 18.32
CA ARG A 31 14.78 -12.09 19.44
C ARG A 31 13.29 -12.24 19.67
N ILE A 32 12.77 -13.38 19.22
CA ILE A 32 11.48 -13.95 19.62
C ILE A 32 11.59 -14.34 21.10
N TRP A 33 10.69 -13.83 21.96
CA TRP A 33 10.53 -14.31 23.33
C TRP A 33 9.23 -15.12 23.43
N LEU A 34 9.38 -16.40 23.72
CA LEU A 34 8.31 -17.33 24.07
C LEU A 34 8.55 -17.82 25.51
N PHE A 35 7.45 -17.91 26.26
CA PHE A 35 7.24 -18.55 27.56
C PHE A 35 7.76 -17.87 28.84
N GLY A 36 6.81 -17.26 29.56
CA GLY A 36 6.81 -17.15 31.02
C GLY A 36 5.51 -17.74 31.57
N LYS A 37 5.56 -18.94 32.15
CA LYS A 37 4.49 -19.49 33.00
C LYS A 37 4.45 -18.69 34.30
N MET A 38 3.29 -18.18 34.67
CA MET A 38 2.97 -17.88 36.07
C MET A 38 1.63 -18.51 36.42
N SER A 39 1.70 -19.49 37.30
CA SER A 39 0.59 -20.11 38.03
C SER A 39 0.26 -19.29 39.27
N GLY A 40 -1.02 -19.01 39.51
CA GLY A 40 -1.52 -18.47 40.77
C GLY A 40 -2.91 -17.84 40.67
N CYS A 41 -3.95 -18.63 40.96
CA CYS A 41 -5.37 -18.23 41.02
C CYS A 41 -5.64 -17.14 42.06
N TYR A 42 -6.55 -16.22 41.76
CA TYR A 42 -7.63 -15.81 42.67
C TYR A 42 -8.87 -15.44 41.85
N ASP A 43 -9.97 -16.12 42.15
CA ASP A 43 -11.31 -15.77 41.67
C ASP A 43 -11.63 -14.32 42.04
N CYS A 44 -11.95 -13.52 41.03
CA CYS A 44 -12.83 -12.39 41.19
C CYS A 44 -13.72 -12.29 39.95
N ASN A 45 -14.96 -12.71 40.14
CA ASN A 45 -16.06 -12.56 39.19
C ASN A 45 -16.32 -11.06 38.98
N CYS A 46 -15.64 -10.46 38.01
CA CYS A 46 -15.96 -9.12 37.52
C CYS A 46 -16.14 -9.23 36.01
N SER A 47 -17.42 -9.34 35.62
CA SER A 47 -17.99 -9.02 34.31
C SER A 47 -16.97 -8.67 33.23
N LYS A 48 -16.66 -9.65 32.37
CA LYS A 48 -15.93 -9.45 31.11
C LYS A 48 -16.79 -8.69 30.11
N HIS A 49 -17.17 -7.46 30.43
CA HIS A 49 -17.37 -6.44 29.42
C HIS A 49 -15.98 -5.85 29.17
N ALA A 50 -15.15 -6.60 28.45
CA ALA A 50 -13.97 -6.01 27.85
C ALA A 50 -14.49 -4.85 27.00
N ASN A 51 -14.10 -3.62 27.35
CA ASN A 51 -14.20 -2.44 26.52
C ASN A 51 -13.31 -2.67 25.28
N ILE A 52 -13.71 -3.59 24.40
CA ILE A 52 -13.20 -3.76 23.04
C ILE A 52 -13.93 -2.70 22.21
N GLY A 53 -13.62 -1.45 22.49
CA GLY A 53 -14.39 -0.32 21.98
C GLY A 53 -13.49 0.90 21.85
N LYS A 54 -13.21 1.25 20.59
CA LYS A 54 -12.84 2.57 20.03
C LYS A 54 -11.58 2.62 19.16
N ASN A 55 -10.64 1.67 19.28
CA ASN A 55 -9.35 1.75 18.56
C ASN A 55 -8.95 0.50 17.76
N MET A 56 -9.85 -0.43 17.46
CA MET A 56 -9.50 -1.53 16.55
C MET A 56 -9.40 -0.99 15.11
N LEU A 57 -8.28 -1.28 14.44
CA LEU A 57 -8.11 -0.95 13.03
C LEU A 57 -8.85 -2.01 12.21
N THR A 58 -10.09 -1.72 11.81
CA THR A 58 -10.89 -2.63 10.99
C THR A 58 -10.55 -2.49 9.51
N PRO A 59 -10.79 -3.53 8.68
CA PRO A 59 -10.56 -3.44 7.24
C PRO A 59 -11.26 -2.22 6.59
N THR A 60 -12.50 -1.94 6.97
CA THR A 60 -13.26 -0.78 6.51
C THR A 60 -12.60 0.54 6.87
N LYS A 61 -12.09 0.69 8.09
CA LYS A 61 -11.40 1.92 8.51
C LYS A 61 -10.18 2.23 7.65
N ILE A 62 -9.38 1.21 7.28
CA ILE A 62 -8.23 1.39 6.40
C ILE A 62 -8.69 1.81 5.00
N PHE A 63 -9.64 1.08 4.40
CA PHE A 63 -10.09 1.39 3.05
C PHE A 63 -10.80 2.74 2.96
N LEU A 64 -11.63 3.12 3.93
CA LEU A 64 -12.29 4.42 3.97
C LEU A 64 -11.28 5.58 4.00
N HIS A 65 -10.19 5.44 4.77
CA HIS A 65 -9.11 6.44 4.77
C HIS A 65 -8.53 6.62 3.36
N TYR A 66 -8.12 5.53 2.71
CA TYR A 66 -7.47 5.60 1.40
C TYR A 66 -8.44 5.90 0.25
N LEU A 67 -9.71 5.53 0.34
CA LEU A 67 -10.73 5.96 -0.63
C LEU A 67 -10.97 7.47 -0.54
N GLY A 68 -10.96 8.05 0.67
CA GLY A 68 -10.99 9.51 0.85
C GLY A 68 -9.77 10.21 0.23
N LYS A 69 -8.59 9.58 0.30
CA LYS A 69 -7.38 10.08 -0.37
C LYS A 69 -7.45 9.94 -1.88
N LEU A 70 -7.92 8.80 -2.39
CA LEU A 70 -8.19 8.59 -3.81
C LEU A 70 -9.18 9.62 -4.36
N HIS A 71 -10.27 9.91 -3.64
CA HIS A 71 -11.22 10.95 -4.03
C HIS A 71 -10.55 12.32 -4.18
N THR A 72 -9.73 12.72 -3.20
CA THR A 72 -9.02 14.01 -3.23
C THR A 72 -8.03 14.07 -4.39
N LEU A 73 -7.30 12.98 -4.64
CA LEU A 73 -6.38 12.85 -5.76
C LEU A 73 -7.10 12.95 -7.11
N LEU A 74 -8.24 12.25 -7.27
CA LEU A 74 -9.04 12.32 -8.50
C LEU A 74 -9.63 13.72 -8.72
N LYS A 75 -9.92 14.48 -7.66
CA LYS A 75 -10.28 15.90 -7.79
C LYS A 75 -9.14 16.76 -8.34
N GLN A 76 -7.88 16.47 -7.97
CA GLN A 76 -6.73 17.14 -8.59
C GLN A 76 -6.58 16.74 -10.07
N VAL A 77 -6.88 15.49 -10.43
CA VAL A 77 -6.92 15.03 -11.83
C VAL A 77 -8.01 15.74 -12.63
N GLU A 78 -9.22 15.88 -12.06
CA GLU A 78 -10.34 16.59 -12.69
C GLU A 78 -10.02 18.07 -12.99
N GLN A 79 -9.22 18.70 -12.13
CA GLN A 79 -8.82 20.10 -12.27
C GLN A 79 -7.62 20.34 -13.20
N PHE A 80 -6.94 19.27 -13.61
CA PHE A 80 -5.74 19.38 -14.44
C PHE A 80 -6.10 19.65 -15.91
N GLU A 81 -5.45 20.64 -16.54
CA GLU A 81 -5.75 21.10 -17.90
C GLU A 81 -5.29 20.13 -19.02
N GLY A 82 -5.05 18.86 -18.72
CA GLY A 82 -4.61 17.83 -19.67
C GLY A 82 -5.54 16.61 -19.68
N ASP A 83 -5.76 16.02 -20.87
CA ASP A 83 -6.47 14.75 -20.99
C ASP A 83 -5.53 13.59 -20.62
N ILE A 84 -5.70 13.11 -19.39
CA ILE A 84 -4.85 12.05 -18.80
C ILE A 84 -5.65 10.81 -18.40
N LEU A 85 -6.96 10.80 -18.65
CA LEU A 85 -7.87 9.77 -18.12
C LEU A 85 -7.60 8.39 -18.73
N GLN A 86 -7.12 8.37 -19.98
CA GLN A 86 -6.74 7.17 -20.71
C GLN A 86 -5.24 6.88 -20.70
N ASN A 87 -4.44 7.68 -19.96
CA ASN A 87 -3.00 7.48 -19.86
C ASN A 87 -2.66 6.19 -19.12
N ARG A 88 -1.52 5.60 -19.49
CA ARG A 88 -0.98 4.35 -18.96
C ARG A 88 0.51 4.52 -18.67
N LEU A 89 1.03 3.84 -17.64
CA LEU A 89 2.49 3.78 -17.41
C LEU A 89 3.20 2.88 -18.43
N HIS A 90 2.50 1.84 -18.89
CA HIS A 90 2.97 0.89 -19.89
C HIS A 90 1.81 0.54 -20.82
N PRO A 91 2.05 0.31 -22.13
CA PRO A 91 0.98 0.05 -23.10
C PRO A 91 0.01 -1.08 -22.70
N GLU A 92 0.52 -2.11 -22.03
CA GLU A 92 -0.27 -3.29 -21.61
C GLU A 92 -0.93 -3.13 -20.21
N MET A 93 -0.68 -2.03 -19.50
CA MET A 93 -1.32 -1.78 -18.21
C MET A 93 -2.63 -1.05 -18.38
N PHE A 94 -3.58 -1.24 -17.45
CA PHE A 94 -4.83 -0.49 -17.42
C PHE A 94 -4.61 1.03 -17.37
N PRO A 95 -5.50 1.82 -18.00
CA PRO A 95 -5.46 3.28 -17.95
C PRO A 95 -5.89 3.82 -16.59
N LEU A 96 -5.62 5.10 -16.32
CA LEU A 96 -5.88 5.78 -15.04
C LEU A 96 -7.28 5.48 -14.47
N LEU A 97 -8.34 5.67 -15.25
CA LEU A 97 -9.71 5.47 -14.75
C LEU A 97 -9.98 4.00 -14.37
N GLN A 98 -9.47 3.05 -15.15
CA GLN A 98 -9.65 1.64 -14.82
C GLN A 98 -8.80 1.22 -13.62
N GLN A 99 -7.61 1.81 -13.42
CA GLN A 99 -6.84 1.61 -12.18
C GLN A 99 -7.64 2.11 -10.96
N ALA A 100 -8.32 3.25 -11.09
CA ALA A 100 -9.18 3.79 -10.03
C ALA A 100 -10.37 2.87 -9.72
N LYS A 101 -11.17 2.48 -10.72
CA LYS A 101 -12.30 1.52 -10.51
C LYS A 101 -11.81 0.21 -9.91
N THR A 102 -10.68 -0.33 -10.39
CA THR A 102 -10.13 -1.58 -9.86
C THR A 102 -9.72 -1.44 -8.40
N ALA A 103 -9.08 -0.32 -8.01
CA ALA A 103 -8.77 -0.05 -6.60
C ALA A 103 -10.04 0.04 -5.74
N ILE A 104 -11.07 0.76 -6.19
CA ILE A 104 -12.36 0.87 -5.49
C ILE A 104 -13.00 -0.51 -5.33
N GLY A 105 -13.14 -1.27 -6.40
CA GLY A 105 -13.73 -2.61 -6.39
C GLY A 105 -12.97 -3.61 -5.51
N PHE A 106 -11.64 -3.51 -5.39
CA PHE A 106 -10.88 -4.34 -4.45
C PHE A 106 -11.29 -4.12 -2.99
N THR A 107 -11.72 -2.91 -2.62
CA THR A 107 -12.20 -2.67 -1.23
C THR A 107 -13.44 -3.52 -0.93
N LEU A 108 -14.42 -3.55 -1.85
CA LEU A 108 -15.64 -4.34 -1.71
C LEU A 108 -15.36 -5.84 -1.74
N ARG A 109 -14.54 -6.29 -2.71
CA ARG A 109 -14.10 -7.69 -2.82
C ARG A 109 -13.41 -8.15 -1.55
N THR A 110 -12.71 -7.26 -0.84
CA THR A 110 -12.07 -7.56 0.43
C THR A 110 -13.08 -7.60 1.58
N THR A 111 -13.80 -6.50 1.80
CA THR A 111 -14.55 -6.32 3.05
C THR A 111 -15.80 -7.18 3.12
N CYS A 112 -16.45 -7.46 1.99
CA CYS A 112 -17.66 -8.29 1.98
C CYS A 112 -17.39 -9.71 2.53
N PRO A 113 -16.47 -10.52 1.95
CA PRO A 113 -16.23 -11.86 2.47
C PRO A 113 -15.64 -11.86 3.88
N LEU A 114 -14.82 -10.86 4.23
CA LEU A 114 -14.30 -10.71 5.60
C LEU A 114 -15.38 -10.39 6.63
N ALA A 115 -16.47 -9.76 6.21
CA ALA A 115 -17.65 -9.49 7.02
C ALA A 115 -18.72 -10.59 6.91
N GLY A 116 -18.44 -11.71 6.21
CA GLY A 116 -19.42 -12.78 5.98
C GLY A 116 -20.58 -12.38 5.07
N ARG A 117 -20.34 -11.47 4.12
CA ARG A 117 -21.34 -10.92 3.19
C ARG A 117 -21.01 -11.29 1.75
N GLU A 118 -22.04 -11.38 0.92
CA GLU A 118 -21.89 -11.49 -0.53
C GLU A 118 -21.20 -10.24 -1.11
N ILE A 119 -20.37 -10.44 -2.14
CA ILE A 119 -19.65 -9.34 -2.79
C ILE A 119 -20.65 -8.52 -3.61
N VAL A 120 -20.74 -7.23 -3.28
CA VAL A 120 -21.46 -6.23 -4.08
C VAL A 120 -20.52 -5.53 -5.06
N SER A 121 -21.08 -5.00 -6.14
CA SER A 121 -20.37 -4.13 -7.09
C SER A 121 -21.25 -2.93 -7.41
N PHE A 122 -20.65 -1.74 -7.41
CA PHE A 122 -21.29 -0.49 -7.83
C PHE A 122 -20.67 0.05 -9.12
N SER A 123 -19.74 -0.69 -9.75
CA SER A 123 -19.15 -0.34 -11.03
C SER A 123 -20.18 -0.52 -12.14
N ASP A 124 -20.28 0.48 -13.01
CA ASP A 124 -20.85 0.36 -14.36
C ASP A 124 -19.76 0.04 -15.40
N ASP A 125 -20.14 -0.03 -16.68
CA ASP A 125 -19.24 -0.24 -17.82
C ASP A 125 -18.65 1.06 -18.40
N ASP A 126 -19.00 2.21 -17.83
CA ASP A 126 -18.53 3.52 -18.29
C ASP A 126 -17.19 3.90 -17.65
N TYR A 127 -16.28 4.44 -18.44
CA TYR A 127 -14.96 4.89 -17.95
C TYR A 127 -14.85 6.40 -18.08
N THR A 128 -15.62 7.10 -17.24
CA THR A 128 -15.62 8.55 -17.08
C THR A 128 -15.30 8.92 -15.63
N LEU A 129 -14.84 10.15 -15.38
CA LEU A 129 -14.62 10.63 -14.01
C LEU A 129 -15.93 10.64 -13.19
N GLU A 130 -17.06 10.98 -13.81
CA GLU A 130 -18.37 10.97 -13.18
C GLU A 130 -18.74 9.56 -12.67
N SER A 131 -18.58 8.54 -13.52
CA SER A 131 -18.80 7.14 -13.15
C SER A 131 -17.88 6.71 -11.99
N VAL A 132 -16.59 7.05 -12.05
CA VAL A 132 -15.63 6.72 -10.98
C VAL A 132 -16.02 7.40 -9.66
N PHE A 133 -16.45 8.66 -9.67
CA PHE A 133 -16.90 9.35 -8.47
C PHE A 133 -18.20 8.75 -7.91
N ALA A 134 -19.14 8.34 -8.76
CA ALA A 134 -20.38 7.69 -8.35
C ALA A 134 -20.11 6.32 -7.69
N GLU A 135 -19.23 5.51 -8.29
CA GLU A 135 -18.81 4.23 -7.71
C GLU A 135 -18.10 4.43 -6.37
N LEU A 136 -17.19 5.41 -6.30
CA LEU A 136 -16.45 5.72 -5.08
C LEU A 136 -17.39 6.16 -3.95
N ALA A 137 -18.36 7.04 -4.23
CA ALA A 137 -19.33 7.50 -3.25
C ALA A 137 -20.18 6.33 -2.71
N SER A 138 -20.75 5.53 -3.61
CA SER A 138 -21.56 4.36 -3.24
C SER A 138 -20.77 3.34 -2.42
N THR A 139 -19.49 3.14 -2.77
CA THR A 139 -18.58 2.25 -2.05
C THR A 139 -18.27 2.78 -0.64
N ILE A 140 -17.95 4.07 -0.50
CA ILE A 140 -17.72 4.69 0.81
C ILE A 140 -18.95 4.57 1.71
N ASP A 141 -20.14 4.85 1.18
CA ASP A 141 -21.39 4.75 1.94
C ASP A 141 -21.64 3.31 2.41
N TYR A 142 -21.47 2.34 1.51
CA TYR A 142 -21.62 0.92 1.85
C TYR A 142 -20.62 0.47 2.92
N LEU A 143 -19.33 0.77 2.74
CA LEU A 143 -18.27 0.39 3.69
C LEU A 143 -18.47 1.03 5.06
N SER A 144 -18.97 2.27 5.10
CA SER A 144 -19.26 3.00 6.35
C SER A 144 -20.44 2.40 7.12
N ALA A 145 -21.33 1.69 6.44
CA ALA A 145 -22.48 1.02 7.03
C ALA A 145 -22.16 -0.38 7.59
N ILE A 146 -20.99 -0.96 7.27
CA ILE A 146 -20.59 -2.28 7.80
C ILE A 146 -20.16 -2.14 9.27
N PRO A 147 -20.80 -2.85 10.22
CA PRO A 147 -20.41 -2.81 11.62
C PRO A 147 -19.00 -3.40 11.84
N ASP A 148 -18.18 -2.74 12.67
CA ASP A 148 -16.86 -3.25 13.07
C ASP A 148 -16.91 -4.67 13.68
N GLY A 149 -18.05 -5.03 14.28
CA GLY A 149 -18.28 -6.36 14.87
C GLY A 149 -18.27 -7.50 13.86
N ASP A 150 -18.55 -7.22 12.58
CA ASP A 150 -18.62 -8.24 11.53
C ASP A 150 -17.23 -8.84 11.23
N PHE A 151 -16.14 -8.17 11.61
CA PHE A 151 -14.77 -8.62 11.38
C PHE A 151 -14.16 -9.42 12.54
N ARG A 152 -14.92 -9.69 13.62
CA ARG A 152 -14.40 -10.35 14.83
C ARG A 152 -13.90 -11.79 14.61
N HIS A 153 -14.37 -12.45 13.55
CA HIS A 153 -14.10 -13.85 13.25
C HIS A 153 -13.18 -14.04 12.04
N ILE A 154 -12.43 -13.00 11.64
CA ILE A 154 -11.53 -13.07 10.48
C ILE A 154 -10.53 -14.24 10.56
N ASP A 155 -10.08 -14.59 11.76
CA ASP A 155 -9.18 -15.72 12.05
C ASP A 155 -9.79 -17.09 11.69
N GLU A 156 -11.12 -17.18 11.71
CA GLU A 156 -11.88 -18.42 11.48
C GLU A 156 -12.25 -18.60 10.00
N LEU A 157 -12.11 -17.55 9.18
CA LEU A 157 -12.53 -17.57 7.78
C LEU A 157 -11.57 -18.36 6.88
N LYS A 158 -12.18 -19.02 5.89
CA LYS A 158 -11.52 -19.54 4.68
C LYS A 158 -12.14 -18.91 3.46
N ILE A 159 -11.36 -18.12 2.73
CA ILE A 159 -11.81 -17.38 1.56
C ILE A 159 -11.36 -18.09 0.30
N GLN A 160 -12.33 -18.50 -0.50
CA GLN A 160 -12.12 -19.05 -1.83
C GLN A 160 -12.25 -17.91 -2.85
N THR A 161 -11.23 -17.71 -3.67
CA THR A 161 -11.21 -16.65 -4.69
C THR A 161 -10.41 -17.11 -5.90
N ALA A 162 -10.70 -16.56 -7.08
CA ALA A 162 -9.84 -16.68 -8.24
C ALA A 162 -8.88 -15.49 -8.32
N ALA A 163 -7.62 -15.75 -8.65
CA ALA A 163 -6.59 -14.77 -8.95
C ALA A 163 -6.05 -15.02 -10.36
N GLY A 164 -6.67 -14.36 -11.35
CA GLY A 164 -6.47 -14.72 -12.75
C GLY A 164 -6.96 -16.15 -13.00
N PHE A 165 -6.04 -17.06 -13.34
CA PHE A 165 -6.34 -18.48 -13.58
C PHE A 165 -6.06 -19.38 -12.37
N ALA A 166 -5.63 -18.82 -11.23
CA ALA A 166 -5.34 -19.58 -10.03
C ALA A 166 -6.52 -19.57 -9.07
N ASP A 167 -6.97 -20.75 -8.66
CA ASP A 167 -7.91 -20.91 -7.54
C ASP A 167 -7.15 -20.84 -6.22
N LEU A 168 -7.55 -19.92 -5.35
CA LEU A 168 -6.95 -19.71 -4.04
C LEU A 168 -7.93 -20.09 -2.94
N ASN A 169 -7.41 -20.69 -1.87
CA ASN A 169 -8.14 -20.93 -0.63
C ASN A 169 -7.28 -20.46 0.55
N LEU A 170 -7.55 -19.25 1.02
CA LEU A 170 -6.71 -18.52 1.98
C LEU A 170 -7.40 -18.40 3.34
N SER A 171 -6.62 -18.25 4.41
CA SER A 171 -7.18 -17.77 5.68
C SER A 171 -7.71 -16.34 5.52
N GLY A 172 -8.61 -15.89 6.39
CA GLY A 172 -9.10 -14.51 6.35
C GLY A 172 -7.96 -13.47 6.41
N TRP A 173 -6.94 -13.69 7.25
CA TRP A 173 -5.78 -12.80 7.32
C TRP A 173 -4.87 -12.86 6.11
N ASP A 174 -4.57 -14.04 5.56
CA ASP A 174 -3.75 -14.14 4.35
C ASP A 174 -4.48 -13.52 3.16
N TYR A 175 -5.78 -13.77 3.04
CA TYR A 175 -6.63 -13.13 2.04
C TYR A 175 -6.58 -11.61 2.17
N TYR A 176 -6.68 -11.08 3.40
CA TYR A 176 -6.67 -9.64 3.62
C TYR A 176 -5.30 -9.02 3.38
N LEU A 177 -4.28 -9.46 4.11
CA LEU A 177 -2.98 -8.79 4.20
C LEU A 177 -2.01 -9.20 3.10
N MET A 178 -2.07 -10.45 2.63
CA MET A 178 -1.10 -10.98 1.66
C MET A 178 -1.63 -10.95 0.23
N TYR A 179 -2.95 -10.95 0.04
CA TYR A 179 -3.56 -10.90 -1.28
C TYR A 179 -4.23 -9.55 -1.56
N SER A 180 -5.24 -9.18 -0.78
CA SER A 180 -6.13 -8.10 -1.20
C SER A 180 -5.55 -6.71 -0.97
N MET A 181 -4.92 -6.46 0.18
CA MET A 181 -4.25 -5.19 0.48
C MET A 181 -3.14 -4.84 -0.54
N PRO A 182 -2.23 -5.77 -0.90
CA PRO A 182 -1.26 -5.52 -1.96
C PRO A 182 -1.90 -5.17 -3.30
N ASN A 183 -2.99 -5.85 -3.70
CA ASN A 183 -3.70 -5.54 -4.94
C ASN A 183 -4.34 -4.15 -4.90
N PHE A 184 -5.04 -3.80 -3.81
CA PHE A 184 -5.61 -2.48 -3.62
C PHE A 184 -4.55 -1.38 -3.78
N PHE A 185 -3.44 -1.49 -3.05
CA PHE A 185 -2.39 -0.48 -3.10
C PHE A 185 -1.65 -0.48 -4.43
N PHE A 186 -1.51 -1.61 -5.11
CA PHE A 186 -0.94 -1.64 -6.45
C PHE A 186 -1.73 -0.72 -7.38
N HIS A 187 -3.05 -0.94 -7.49
CA HIS A 187 -3.91 -0.14 -8.36
C HIS A 187 -3.97 1.33 -7.92
N TYR A 188 -4.06 1.59 -6.61
CA TYR A 188 -4.06 2.95 -6.10
C TYR A 188 -2.73 3.70 -6.40
N CYS A 189 -1.59 3.03 -6.21
CA CYS A 189 -0.28 3.56 -6.60
C CYS A 189 -0.21 3.85 -8.10
N MET A 190 -0.82 3.02 -8.96
CA MET A 190 -0.83 3.29 -10.40
C MET A 190 -1.61 4.55 -10.74
N VAL A 191 -2.75 4.82 -10.08
CA VAL A 191 -3.47 6.09 -10.25
C VAL A 191 -2.56 7.27 -9.90
N TYR A 192 -1.90 7.20 -8.74
CA TYR A 192 -0.96 8.24 -8.31
C TYR A 192 0.18 8.44 -9.30
N ALA A 193 0.83 7.36 -9.74
CA ALA A 193 1.99 7.45 -10.61
C ALA A 193 1.63 7.98 -12.01
N ILE A 194 0.50 7.54 -12.58
CA ILE A 194 0.05 8.04 -13.90
C ILE A 194 -0.26 9.54 -13.82
N ALA A 195 -1.00 9.97 -12.79
CA ALA A 195 -1.32 11.38 -12.59
C ALA A 195 -0.05 12.22 -12.38
N ARG A 196 0.86 11.76 -11.51
CA ARG A 196 2.11 12.47 -11.24
C ARG A 196 3.03 12.54 -12.47
N GLN A 197 3.13 11.46 -13.24
CA GLN A 197 3.91 11.41 -14.47
C GLN A 197 3.38 12.42 -15.51
N ALA A 198 2.06 12.60 -15.58
CA ALA A 198 1.44 13.54 -16.49
C ALA A 198 1.55 15.02 -16.05
N GLY A 199 2.12 15.29 -14.87
CA GLY A 199 2.34 16.64 -14.36
C GLY A 199 1.29 17.16 -13.37
N VAL A 200 0.36 16.31 -12.91
CA VAL A 200 -0.58 16.70 -11.85
C VAL A 200 0.22 17.04 -10.57
N PRO A 201 -0.04 18.18 -9.91
CA PRO A 201 0.77 18.67 -8.79
C PRO A 201 0.47 17.94 -7.46
N ILE A 202 0.46 16.61 -7.46
CA ILE A 202 0.27 15.75 -6.29
C ILE A 202 1.60 15.27 -5.70
N GLY A 203 1.60 14.98 -4.40
CA GLY A 203 2.74 14.41 -3.67
C GLY A 203 2.33 13.32 -2.69
N LYS A 204 3.29 12.85 -1.88
CA LYS A 204 3.05 11.76 -0.92
C LYS A 204 1.95 12.07 0.10
N ALA A 205 1.77 13.34 0.44
CA ALA A 205 0.71 13.83 1.32
C ALA A 205 -0.70 13.56 0.75
N ASP A 206 -0.88 13.65 -0.57
CA ASP A 206 -2.14 13.34 -1.25
C ASP A 206 -2.43 11.84 -1.29
N PHE A 207 -1.37 11.02 -1.21
CA PHE A 207 -1.48 9.56 -1.22
C PHE A 207 -1.90 8.99 0.15
N ASP A 208 -1.22 9.37 1.24
CA ASP A 208 -1.49 8.79 2.56
C ASP A 208 -2.09 9.74 3.59
N GLY A 209 -2.03 11.05 3.37
CA GLY A 209 -2.52 12.05 4.33
C GLY A 209 -1.70 12.18 5.61
N PHE A 210 -0.56 11.51 5.72
CA PHE A 210 0.33 11.56 6.88
C PHE A 210 1.62 12.34 6.59
N HIS A 211 2.13 12.28 5.35
CA HIS A 211 3.28 13.09 4.97
C HIS A 211 2.93 14.57 4.98
N LYS A 212 3.86 15.39 5.47
CA LYS A 212 3.78 16.84 5.47
C LYS A 212 5.08 17.40 4.95
N TYR A 213 4.98 18.34 4.02
CA TYR A 213 6.10 19.06 3.46
C TYR A 213 5.87 20.56 3.63
N PRO A 214 6.93 21.37 3.82
CA PRO A 214 6.82 22.82 3.74
C PRO A 214 6.21 23.26 2.41
N LEU A 215 5.55 24.42 2.41
CA LEU A 215 5.08 25.03 1.17
C LEU A 215 6.27 25.29 0.23
N GLY A 216 6.17 24.84 -1.02
CA GLY A 216 7.25 24.98 -2.00
C GLY A 216 8.40 23.98 -1.85
N PHE A 217 8.26 22.95 -1.01
CA PHE A 217 9.24 21.87 -0.93
C PHE A 217 9.21 21.00 -2.18
N PHE A 218 10.39 20.75 -2.76
CA PHE A 218 10.60 19.77 -3.82
C PHE A 218 11.89 19.01 -3.49
N PHE A 219 11.94 17.72 -3.85
CA PHE A 219 13.19 16.97 -3.78
C PHE A 219 14.10 17.49 -4.89
N THR A 220 15.23 18.09 -4.52
CA THR A 220 16.27 18.52 -5.46
C THR A 220 17.28 17.40 -5.66
N ASP A 221 17.90 17.34 -6.84
CA ASP A 221 19.09 16.52 -7.02
C ASP A 221 20.24 17.24 -6.29
N GLU A 222 20.80 16.63 -5.24
CA GLU A 222 21.84 17.21 -4.35
C GLU A 222 23.19 17.54 -5.02
N CYS A 223 23.22 17.80 -6.33
CA CYS A 223 24.40 18.24 -7.08
C CYS A 223 24.37 19.73 -7.49
N ASP A 224 23.30 20.48 -7.21
CA ASP A 224 23.23 21.91 -7.56
C ASP A 224 23.51 22.82 -6.34
N PRO A 225 24.62 23.60 -6.33
CA PRO A 225 25.04 24.39 -5.16
C PRO A 225 24.06 25.52 -4.76
N VAL A 226 22.98 25.75 -5.52
CA VAL A 226 21.95 26.76 -5.23
C VAL A 226 20.93 26.26 -4.19
N ASP A 227 20.76 24.94 -4.02
CA ASP A 227 19.68 24.36 -3.21
C ASP A 227 20.00 24.22 -1.71
N ALA A 228 21.26 24.39 -1.33
CA ALA A 228 21.67 24.39 0.08
C ALA A 228 21.06 25.57 0.86
N GLU A 229 20.81 26.69 0.19
CA GLU A 229 20.26 27.90 0.82
C GLU A 229 18.74 27.78 1.04
N ASN A 230 18.01 27.15 0.11
CA ASN A 230 16.57 26.94 0.22
C ASN A 230 16.20 25.93 1.33
N ASN A 231 17.01 24.88 1.52
CA ASN A 231 16.80 23.89 2.58
C ASN A 231 17.17 24.41 3.98
N ALA A 232 18.06 25.40 4.08
CA ALA A 232 18.42 26.03 5.35
C ALA A 232 17.32 26.97 5.88
N VAL A 233 16.55 27.61 4.99
CA VAL A 233 15.48 28.55 5.37
C VAL A 233 14.23 27.83 5.90
N ALA A 234 13.99 26.59 5.48
CA ALA A 234 12.85 25.77 5.96
C ALA A 234 13.06 25.20 7.37
N ALA A 235 14.31 25.11 7.84
CA ALA A 235 14.65 24.79 9.21
C ALA A 235 14.65 26.08 10.04
N GLY A 236 13.49 26.50 10.52
CA GLY A 236 13.38 27.62 11.46
C GLY A 236 14.29 27.46 12.68
N PRO A 237 14.61 28.56 13.42
CA PRO A 237 15.60 28.53 14.49
C PRO A 237 15.20 27.53 15.59
N ALA A 238 16.21 26.79 16.06
CA ALA A 238 16.15 25.75 17.09
C ALA A 238 15.70 26.26 18.47
#